data_AF-A0A947SRF6-F1
#
_entry.id   AF-A0A947SRF6-F1
#
_cell.length_a   1.000
_cell.length_b   1.000
_cell.length_c   1.000
_cell.angle_alpha   90.00
_cell.angle_beta   90.00
_cell.angle_gamma   90.00
#
_symmetry.space_group_name_H-M   'P 1'
#
loop_
_entity.id
_entity.type
_entity.pdbx_description
1 polymer ?
#
loop_
_entity_poly.entity_id
_entity_poly.type
_entity_poly.pdbx_seq_one_letter_code
_entity_poly.pdbx_strand_id
1 'polypeptide(L)'
;MKKWEKRYVELETVVGEYLAYKLTGISNGHIAKRKLQIGQDAINRINFLLKIICCLRGAYNNEGIGRWFYRRRGELRNKPPYFILHEDCWHPNEEGPQKILQLAKGVNSEAT
;
A
#
# COMPACT_ATOMS: atom_id res chain seq x y z
N MET A 1 -15.55 12.91 -8.82
CA MET A 1 -14.64 11.87 -8.32
C MET A 1 -14.62 11.94 -6.79
N LYS A 2 -15.03 10.86 -6.11
CA LYS A 2 -15.07 10.79 -4.64
C LYS A 2 -13.64 10.91 -4.08
N LYS A 3 -13.50 11.34 -2.81
CA LYS A 3 -12.17 11.53 -2.18
C LYS A 3 -11.30 10.27 -2.21
N TRP A 4 -11.90 9.10 -1.96
CA TRP A 4 -11.18 7.83 -1.97
C TRP A 4 -10.73 7.43 -3.38
N GLU A 5 -11.49 7.76 -4.43
CA GLU A 5 -11.13 7.48 -5.83
C GLU A 5 -9.84 8.20 -6.20
N LYS A 6 -9.70 9.48 -5.83
CA LYS A 6 -8.45 10.25 -6.01
C LYS A 6 -7.25 9.58 -5.34
N ARG A 7 -7.44 9.11 -4.11
CA ARG A 7 -6.40 8.44 -3.31
C ARG A 7 -6.00 7.08 -3.89
N TYR A 8 -6.97 6.35 -4.42
CA TYR A 8 -6.71 5.09 -5.11
C TYR A 8 -5.89 5.31 -6.39
N VAL A 9 -6.28 6.30 -7.21
CA VAL A 9 -5.52 6.67 -8.41
C VAL A 9 -4.08 7.08 -8.05
N GLU A 10 -3.88 7.81 -6.95
CA GLU A 10 -2.53 8.13 -6.46
C GLU A 10 -1.74 6.88 -6.09
N LEU A 11 -2.33 5.97 -5.29
CA LEU A 11 -1.72 4.70 -4.92
C LEU A 11 -1.27 3.94 -6.17
N GLU A 12 -2.19 3.77 -7.13
CA GLU A 12 -1.95 3.06 -8.38
C GLU A 12 -0.84 3.70 -9.21
N THR A 13 -0.80 5.03 -9.31
CA THR A 13 0.25 5.75 -10.04
C THR A 13 1.64 5.44 -9.47
N VAL A 14 1.74 5.18 -8.16
CA VAL A 14 3.01 4.85 -7.52
C VAL A 14 3.36 3.37 -7.66
N VAL A 15 2.44 2.46 -7.32
CA VAL A 15 2.76 1.03 -7.19
C VAL A 15 2.42 0.21 -8.43
N GLY A 16 1.71 0.80 -9.40
CA GLY A 16 1.14 0.15 -10.57
C GLY A 16 -0.18 -0.55 -10.29
N GLU A 17 -0.98 -0.73 -11.34
CA GLU A 17 -2.32 -1.34 -11.29
C GLU A 17 -2.33 -2.71 -10.60
N TYR A 18 -1.44 -3.61 -11.01
CA TYR A 18 -1.41 -4.97 -10.50
C TYR A 18 -1.16 -5.02 -8.98
N LEU A 19 -0.19 -4.24 -8.49
CA LEU A 19 0.12 -4.23 -7.07
C LEU A 19 -0.95 -3.47 -6.27
N ALA A 20 -1.52 -2.38 -6.81
CA ALA A 20 -2.63 -1.68 -6.16
C ALA A 20 -3.84 -2.60 -5.97
N TYR A 21 -4.18 -3.39 -6.99
CA TYR A 21 -5.22 -4.42 -6.89
C TYR A 21 -4.86 -5.46 -5.82
N LYS A 22 -3.64 -6.00 -5.83
CA LYS A 22 -3.21 -7.01 -4.84
C LYS A 22 -3.26 -6.50 -3.40
N LEU A 23 -2.97 -5.22 -3.18
CA LEU A 23 -2.93 -4.61 -1.84
C LEU A 23 -4.30 -4.21 -1.30
N THR A 24 -5.30 -4.03 -2.17
CA THR A 24 -6.59 -3.44 -1.79
C THR A 24 -7.82 -4.26 -2.15
N GLY A 25 -7.67 -5.24 -3.05
CA GLY A 25 -8.76 -6.00 -3.68
C GLY A 25 -9.55 -5.22 -4.74
N ILE A 26 -9.21 -3.94 -4.98
CA ILE A 26 -9.97 -3.07 -5.89
C ILE A 26 -9.37 -3.15 -7.30
N SER A 27 -10.18 -3.51 -8.30
CA SER A 27 -9.76 -3.53 -9.72
C SER A 27 -10.19 -2.24 -10.43
N ASN A 28 -9.40 -1.75 -11.40
CA ASN A 28 -9.80 -0.61 -12.24
C ASN A 28 -11.08 -0.85 -13.04
N GLY A 29 -11.33 -2.09 -13.45
CA GLY A 29 -12.61 -2.49 -14.05
C GLY A 29 -13.80 -2.25 -13.12
N HIS A 30 -13.59 -2.27 -11.80
CA HIS A 30 -14.61 -1.93 -10.79
C HIS A 30 -14.82 -0.41 -10.64
N ILE A 31 -13.77 0.40 -10.79
CA ILE A 31 -13.86 1.87 -10.68
C ILE A 31 -14.52 2.48 -11.92
N ALA A 32 -14.11 2.04 -13.12
CA ALA A 32 -14.61 2.57 -14.39
C ALA A 32 -16.12 2.32 -14.59
N LYS A 33 -16.69 1.26 -14.00
CA LYS A 33 -18.13 0.95 -14.05
C LYS A 33 -19.02 1.83 -13.15
N ARG A 34 -18.45 2.82 -12.43
CA ARG A 34 -19.14 3.96 -11.76
C ARG A 34 -20.27 3.64 -10.76
N LYS A 35 -20.47 2.38 -10.33
CA LYS A 35 -21.51 2.01 -9.34
C LYS A 35 -21.00 1.51 -7.98
N LEU A 36 -19.68 1.40 -7.77
CA LEU A 36 -19.17 0.84 -6.52
C LEU A 36 -19.20 1.87 -5.37
N GLN A 37 -19.84 1.50 -4.27
CA GLN A 37 -19.53 2.06 -2.95
C GLN A 37 -18.58 1.09 -2.27
N ILE A 38 -17.35 1.53 -1.99
CA ILE A 38 -16.42 0.76 -1.15
C ILE A 38 -16.73 1.04 0.32
N GLY A 39 -16.57 0.02 1.16
CA GLY A 39 -16.72 0.16 2.61
C GLY A 39 -15.60 1.01 3.24
N GLN A 40 -15.82 1.42 4.49
CA GLN A 40 -14.84 2.20 5.25
C GLN A 40 -13.51 1.47 5.42
N ASP A 41 -13.52 0.13 5.51
CA ASP A 41 -12.30 -0.67 5.65
C ASP A 41 -11.37 -0.52 4.43
N ALA A 42 -11.91 -0.62 3.22
CA ALA A 42 -11.15 -0.39 1.99
C ALA A 42 -10.56 1.03 1.93
N ILE A 43 -11.31 2.04 2.37
CA ILE A 43 -10.81 3.42 2.49
C ILE A 43 -9.64 3.49 3.49
N ASN A 44 -9.75 2.80 4.62
CA ASN A 44 -8.70 2.75 5.62
C ASN A 44 -7.43 2.07 5.09
N ARG A 45 -7.57 0.97 4.35
CA ARG A 45 -6.46 0.29 3.66
C ARG A 45 -5.76 1.21 2.66
N ILE A 46 -6.50 1.88 1.77
CA ILE A 46 -5.93 2.86 0.83
C ILE A 46 -5.14 3.95 1.59
N ASN A 47 -5.74 4.51 2.64
CA ASN A 47 -5.09 5.55 3.43
C ASN A 47 -3.82 5.06 4.14
N PHE A 48 -3.84 3.81 4.60
CA PHE A 48 -2.70 3.19 5.25
C PHE A 48 -1.55 2.96 4.27
N LEU A 49 -1.83 2.45 3.07
CA LEU A 49 -0.84 2.26 2.01
C LEU A 49 -0.21 3.59 1.58
N LEU A 50 -1.01 4.65 1.44
CA LEU A 50 -0.48 5.99 1.13
C LEU A 50 0.44 6.54 2.23
N LYS A 51 0.22 6.19 3.51
CA LYS A 51 1.15 6.54 4.59
C LYS A 51 2.50 5.83 4.42
N ILE A 52 2.49 4.53 4.10
CA ILE A 52 3.71 3.76 3.81
C ILE A 52 4.46 4.39 2.62
N ILE A 53 3.75 4.66 1.53
CA ILE A 53 4.31 5.28 0.33
C ILE A 53 4.92 6.65 0.65
N CYS A 54 4.25 7.46 1.45
CA CYS A 54 4.77 8.76 1.86
C CYS A 54 6.12 8.64 2.59
N CYS A 55 6.27 7.67 3.49
CA CYS A 55 7.56 7.40 4.13
C CYS A 55 8.63 7.02 3.09
N LEU A 56 8.30 6.13 2.16
CA LEU A 56 9.26 5.61 1.17
C LEU A 56 9.66 6.64 0.11
N ARG A 57 8.80 7.61 -0.22
CA ARG A 57 9.08 8.67 -1.21
C ARG A 57 10.29 9.54 -0.86
N GLY A 58 10.70 9.58 0.41
CA GLY A 58 11.92 10.27 0.84
C GLY A 58 13.21 9.62 0.33
N ALA A 59 13.18 8.32 0.02
CA ALA A 59 14.36 7.54 -0.36
C ALA A 59 14.23 6.80 -1.70
N TYR A 60 13.02 6.64 -2.22
CA TYR A 60 12.74 5.86 -3.42
C TYR A 60 11.82 6.62 -4.39
N ASN A 61 12.08 6.46 -5.69
CA ASN A 61 11.13 6.80 -6.74
C ASN A 61 10.00 5.75 -6.83
N ASN A 62 8.98 5.97 -7.67
CA ASN A 62 7.84 5.06 -7.81
C ASN A 62 8.24 3.61 -8.10
N GLU A 63 9.20 3.40 -9.00
CA GLU A 63 9.71 2.06 -9.30
C GLU A 63 10.38 1.40 -8.09
N GLY A 64 11.21 2.16 -7.37
CA GLY A 64 11.85 1.73 -6.13
C GLY A 64 10.85 1.37 -5.04
N ILE A 65 9.76 2.15 -4.92
CA ILE A 65 8.65 1.87 -4.00
C ILE A 65 7.96 0.57 -4.39
N GLY A 66 7.62 0.38 -5.68
CA GLY A 66 7.04 -0.86 -6.18
C GLY A 66 7.93 -2.07 -5.84
N ARG A 67 9.23 -1.99 -6.14
CA ARG A 67 10.21 -3.04 -5.80
C ARG A 67 10.32 -3.27 -4.29
N TRP A 68 10.20 -2.22 -3.46
CA TRP A 68 10.29 -2.32 -2.01
C TRP A 68 9.22 -3.27 -1.43
N PHE A 69 8.00 -3.25 -1.98
CA PHE A 69 6.92 -4.15 -1.54
C PHE A 69 7.21 -5.63 -1.84
N TYR A 70 8.03 -5.94 -2.84
CA TYR A 70 8.43 -7.30 -3.21
C TYR A 70 9.70 -7.79 -2.51
N ARG A 71 10.46 -6.90 -1.86
CA ARG A 71 11.69 -7.29 -1.16
C ARG A 71 11.37 -7.98 0.15
N ARG A 72 11.98 -9.15 0.37
CA ARG A 72 11.89 -9.87 1.64
C ARG A 72 12.51 -9.06 2.77
N ARG A 73 11.94 -9.17 3.96
CA ARG A 73 12.41 -8.50 5.18
C ARG A 73 12.58 -9.53 6.29
N GLY A 74 13.74 -9.54 6.94
CA GLY A 74 14.01 -10.47 8.05
C GLY A 74 13.01 -10.28 9.18
N GLU A 75 12.65 -9.03 9.43
CA GLU A 75 11.67 -8.56 10.41
C GLU A 75 10.26 -9.08 10.12
N LEU A 76 9.95 -9.43 8.87
CA LEU A 76 8.68 -10.04 8.44
C LEU A 76 8.80 -11.56 8.27
N ARG A 77 9.69 -12.22 9.02
CA ARG A 77 9.97 -13.66 8.91
C ARG A 77 10.35 -14.05 7.47
N ASN A 78 11.19 -13.23 6.84
CA ASN A 78 11.64 -13.38 5.45
C ASN A 78 10.51 -13.34 4.40
N LYS A 79 9.34 -12.78 4.75
CA LYS A 79 8.26 -12.52 3.81
C LYS A 79 8.36 -11.09 3.25
N PRO A 80 7.91 -10.87 2.02
CA PRO A 80 7.84 -9.53 1.45
C PRO A 80 6.60 -8.77 1.96
N PRO A 81 6.64 -7.43 2.06
CA PRO A 81 5.50 -6.62 2.50
C PRO A 81 4.18 -6.90 1.76
N TYR A 82 4.22 -7.11 0.44
CA TYR A 82 2.99 -7.41 -0.32
C TYR A 82 2.34 -8.71 0.13
N PHE A 83 3.11 -9.69 0.62
CA PHE A 83 2.58 -10.97 1.10
C PHE A 83 1.83 -10.82 2.42
N ILE A 84 2.14 -9.81 3.22
CA ILE A 84 1.42 -9.53 4.46
C ILE A 84 0.21 -8.63 4.20
N LEU A 85 0.31 -7.77 3.19
CA LEU A 85 -0.73 -6.84 2.76
C LEU A 85 -1.50 -7.36 1.55
N HIS A 86 -1.62 -8.67 1.37
CA HIS A 86 -2.37 -9.22 0.24
C HIS A 86 -3.86 -9.33 0.58
N GLU A 87 -4.70 -9.04 -0.40
CA GLU A 87 -6.15 -9.28 -0.38
C GLU A 87 -6.94 -8.45 0.65
N ASP A 88 -8.23 -8.78 0.79
CA ASP A 88 -9.20 -8.01 1.55
C ASP A 88 -9.25 -8.35 3.05
N CYS A 89 -8.30 -9.15 3.54
CA CYS A 89 -8.35 -9.73 4.89
C CYS A 89 -7.42 -9.07 5.90
N TRP A 90 -6.62 -8.07 5.51
CA TRP A 90 -5.73 -7.38 6.45
C TRP A 90 -6.36 -6.07 6.94
N HIS A 91 -6.05 -5.74 8.19
CA HIS A 91 -6.48 -4.48 8.80
C HIS A 91 -5.29 -3.60 9.18
N PRO A 92 -5.36 -2.27 8.97
CA PRO A 92 -4.28 -1.35 9.31
C PRO A 92 -3.77 -1.46 10.76
N ASN A 93 -4.60 -1.93 11.70
CA ASN A 93 -4.25 -1.99 13.12
C ASN A 93 -3.59 -3.31 13.54
N GLU A 94 -3.46 -4.28 12.64
CA GLU A 94 -2.81 -5.55 12.90
C GLU A 94 -1.28 -5.40 13.01
N GLU A 95 -0.65 -6.32 13.73
CA GLU A 95 0.79 -6.31 13.97
C GLU A 95 1.60 -6.32 12.67
N GLY A 96 1.20 -7.15 11.69
CA GLY A 96 1.89 -7.27 10.40
C GLY A 96 1.95 -5.96 9.62
N PRO A 97 0.81 -5.35 9.27
CA PRO A 97 0.74 -4.03 8.63
C PRO A 97 1.49 -2.95 9.41
N GLN A 98 1.32 -2.88 10.74
CA GLN A 98 2.02 -1.88 11.55
C GLN A 98 3.54 -2.06 11.50
N LYS A 99 4.04 -3.29 11.50
CA LYS A 99 5.47 -3.59 11.36
C LYS A 99 6.01 -3.11 10.01
N ILE A 100 5.26 -3.26 8.93
CA ILE A 100 5.62 -2.74 7.60
C ILE A 100 5.71 -1.22 7.60
N LEU A 101 4.77 -0.54 8.25
CA LEU A 101 4.82 0.91 8.39
C LEU A 101 6.07 1.36 9.18
N GLN A 102 6.46 0.64 10.23
CA GLN A 102 7.70 0.94 10.97
C GLN A 102 8.94 0.74 10.10
N LEU A 103 9.00 -0.33 9.31
CA LEU A 103 10.09 -0.53 8.35
C LEU A 103 10.18 0.62 7.34
N ALA A 104 9.04 1.08 6.82
CA ALA A 104 9.00 2.19 5.87
C ALA A 104 9.48 3.51 6.50
N LYS A 105 9.15 3.76 7.77
CA LYS A 105 9.67 4.91 8.53
C LYS A 105 11.18 4.81 8.76
N GLY A 106 11.68 3.61 9.02
CA GLY A 106 13.10 3.33 9.26
C GLY A 106 14.02 3.72 8.09
N VAL A 107 13.51 3.67 6.86
CA VAL A 107 14.25 4.06 5.65
C VAL A 107 14.70 5.53 5.70
N ASN A 108 13.92 6.42 6.31
CA ASN A 108 14.28 7.84 6.39
C ASN A 108 15.20 8.17 7.58
N SER A 109 15.35 7.28 8.55
CA SER A 109 16.18 7.51 9.75
C SER A 109 17.65 7.13 9.58
N GLU A 110 18.03 6.42 8.51
CA GLU A 110 19.43 6.04 8.23
C GLU A 110 20.16 7.04 7.31
N ALA A 111 19.54 8.18 6.98
CA ALA A 111 20.13 9.23 6.13
C ALA A 111 20.80 10.38 6.91
N THR A 112 21.40 10.07 8.07
CA THR A 112 22.14 11.07 8.89
C THR A 112 23.60 10.69 8.99
#